data_AF-A0A7K2X718-F1
#
_entry.id   AF-A0A7K2X718-F1
#
_cell.length_a   1.000
_cell.length_b   1.000
_cell.length_c   1.000
_cell.angle_alpha   90.00
_cell.angle_beta   90.00
_cell.angle_gamma   90.00
#
_symmetry.space_group_name_H-M   'P 1'
#
loop_
_entity.id
_entity.type
_entity.pdbx_description
1 polymer ?
#
loop_
_entity_poly.entity_id
_entity_poly.type
_entity_poly.pdbx_seq_one_letter_code
_entity_poly.pdbx_strand_id
1 'polypeptide(L)'
;MSRDGQITDRVGALGDRRASVEQALDRLYEQERVQLFVVYVRDFSGRSGQSWADATAERNGFGADDLLLAVATHDRRYGYSADPGSGLTQARLDAVAR
;
A
#
# COMPACT_ATOMS: atom_id res chain seq x y z
N MET A 1 16.95 -6.19 6.46
CA MET A 1 16.28 -4.96 6.97
C MET A 1 14.84 -5.37 7.25
N SER A 2 14.35 -5.25 8.48
CA SER A 2 12.99 -5.69 8.81
C SER A 2 11.96 -4.77 8.14
N ARG A 3 10.90 -5.34 7.54
CA ARG A 3 9.80 -4.62 6.88
C ARG A 3 8.77 -4.07 7.85
N ASP A 4 9.11 -3.93 9.12
CA ASP A 4 8.17 -3.52 10.17
C ASP A 4 7.53 -2.15 9.92
N GLY A 5 8.17 -1.30 9.11
CA GLY A 5 7.62 -0.01 8.68
C GLY A 5 6.71 -0.05 7.44
N GLN A 6 6.70 -1.13 6.67
CA GLN A 6 5.94 -1.21 5.42
C GLN A 6 4.52 -1.75 5.58
N ILE A 7 4.26 -2.53 6.63
CA ILE A 7 2.91 -3.07 6.90
C ILE A 7 2.36 -2.45 8.17
N THR A 8 1.35 -1.60 8.01
CA THR A 8 0.55 -1.07 9.11
C THR A 8 -0.80 -1.78 9.16
N ASP A 9 -1.03 -2.62 10.18
CA ASP A 9 -2.32 -3.30 10.37
C ASP A 9 -3.02 -2.79 11.63
N ARG A 10 -4.00 -1.90 11.46
CA ARG A 10 -4.74 -1.28 12.59
C ARG A 10 -5.97 -2.09 13.03
N VAL A 11 -6.32 -3.13 12.28
CA VAL A 11 -7.57 -3.88 12.47
C VAL A 11 -7.34 -5.38 12.68
N GLY A 12 -6.08 -5.83 12.68
CA GLY A 12 -5.73 -7.25 12.80
C GLY A 12 -6.16 -8.06 11.57
N ALA A 13 -6.21 -7.43 10.39
CA ALA A 13 -6.65 -8.07 9.15
C ALA A 13 -5.78 -9.25 8.74
N LEU A 14 -4.48 -9.19 9.05
CA LEU A 14 -3.51 -10.16 8.55
C LEU A 14 -3.48 -11.44 9.38
N GLY A 15 -3.61 -11.34 10.70
CA GLY A 15 -3.36 -12.46 11.61
C GLY A 15 -2.05 -13.16 11.25
N ASP A 16 -2.12 -14.49 11.05
CA ASP A 16 -0.97 -15.32 10.71
C ASP A 16 -0.41 -15.10 9.28
N ARG A 17 -1.13 -14.34 8.43
CA ARG A 17 -0.73 -14.09 7.03
C ARG A 17 0.30 -12.98 6.89
N ARG A 18 0.67 -12.29 7.97
CA ARG A 18 1.63 -11.17 7.92
C ARG A 18 2.92 -11.57 7.20
N ALA A 19 3.50 -12.72 7.55
CA ALA A 19 4.75 -13.18 6.95
C ALA A 19 4.63 -13.42 5.43
N SER A 20 3.48 -13.90 4.97
CA SER A 20 3.21 -14.09 3.53
C SER A 20 3.12 -12.76 2.79
N VAL A 21 2.55 -11.72 3.42
CA VAL A 21 2.52 -10.37 2.85
C VAL A 21 3.92 -9.79 2.81
N GLU A 22 4.71 -9.92 3.88
CA GLU A 22 6.12 -9.48 3.89
C GLU A 22 6.92 -10.11 2.75
N GLN A 23 6.80 -11.42 2.52
CA GLN A 23 7.43 -12.09 1.37
C GLN A 23 6.93 -11.60 0.01
N ALA A 24 5.66 -11.25 -0.12
CA ALA A 24 5.14 -10.68 -1.36
C ALA A 24 5.76 -9.30 -1.64
N LEU A 25 5.89 -8.46 -0.60
CA LEU A 25 6.55 -7.17 -0.69
C LEU A 25 8.06 -7.31 -1.01
N ASP A 26 8.71 -8.35 -0.48
CA ASP A 26 10.10 -8.72 -0.83
C ASP A 26 10.27 -8.97 -2.32
N ARG A 27 9.46 -9.87 -2.88
CA ARG A 27 9.53 -10.18 -4.30
C ARG A 27 9.25 -8.98 -5.18
N LEU A 28 8.28 -8.14 -4.80
CA LEU A 28 7.96 -6.94 -5.57
C LEU A 28 9.15 -5.98 -5.62
N TYR A 29 9.81 -5.74 -4.49
CA TYR A 29 11.00 -4.89 -4.44
C TYR A 29 12.16 -5.47 -5.26
N GLU A 30 12.40 -6.77 -5.17
CA GLU A 30 13.46 -7.44 -5.94
C GLU A 30 13.25 -7.34 -7.45
N GLN A 31 12.00 -7.45 -7.91
CA GLN A 31 11.64 -7.45 -9.33
C GLN A 31 11.56 -6.04 -9.92
N GLU A 32 10.85 -5.13 -9.22
CA GLU A 32 10.46 -3.84 -9.79
C GLU A 32 11.25 -2.67 -9.18
N ARG A 33 12.04 -2.91 -8.12
CA ARG A 33 12.78 -1.88 -7.35
C ARG A 33 11.90 -0.78 -6.73
N VAL A 34 10.63 -1.10 -6.51
CA VAL A 34 9.62 -0.20 -5.94
C VAL A 34 9.35 -0.57 -4.50
N GLN A 35 9.21 0.43 -3.63
CA GLN A 35 8.92 0.23 -2.22
C GLN A 35 7.42 0.36 -1.93
N LEU A 36 6.75 -0.79 -1.81
CA LEU A 36 5.32 -0.85 -1.46
C LEU A 36 5.11 -0.85 0.06
N PHE A 37 4.29 0.10 0.52
CA PHE A 37 3.72 0.19 1.85
C PHE A 37 2.25 -0.24 1.79
N VAL A 38 1.80 -1.00 2.79
CA VAL A 38 0.42 -1.47 2.89
C VAL A 38 -0.16 -1.07 4.23
N VAL A 39 -1.37 -0.51 4.21
CA VAL A 39 -2.10 -0.15 5.42
C VAL A 39 -3.50 -0.74 5.42
N TYR A 40 -3.80 -1.49 6.48
CA TYR A 40 -5.13 -2.05 6.75
C TYR A 40 -5.85 -1.19 7.77
N VAL A 41 -6.97 -0.61 7.35
CA VAL A 41 -7.87 0.19 8.19
C VAL A 41 -9.27 -0.40 8.15
N ARG A 42 -10.13 0.10 9.05
CA ARG A 42 -11.54 -0.31 9.07
C ARG A 42 -12.27 0.28 7.86
N ASP A 43 -12.23 1.60 7.74
CA ASP A 43 -12.91 2.39 6.72
C ASP A 43 -12.06 3.61 6.32
N PHE A 44 -12.46 4.29 5.24
CA PHE A 44 -11.83 5.55 4.79
C PHE A 44 -12.54 6.80 5.30
N SER A 45 -13.43 6.66 6.29
CA SER A 45 -14.17 7.76 6.93
C SER A 45 -14.89 8.67 5.93
N GLY A 46 -15.63 8.05 5.00
CA GLY A 46 -16.41 8.76 3.97
C GLY A 46 -15.63 9.20 2.74
N ARG A 47 -14.29 9.04 2.71
CA ARG A 47 -13.46 9.36 1.55
C ARG A 47 -13.43 8.19 0.55
N SER A 48 -12.99 8.48 -0.68
CA SER A 48 -12.56 7.43 -1.61
C SER A 48 -11.23 6.84 -1.14
N GLY A 49 -10.96 5.58 -1.53
CA GLY A 49 -9.67 4.95 -1.23
C GLY A 49 -8.49 5.73 -1.80
N GLN A 50 -8.63 6.20 -3.05
CA GLN A 50 -7.63 7.02 -3.73
C GLN A 50 -7.27 8.28 -2.91
N SER A 51 -8.27 9.10 -2.59
CA SER A 51 -8.04 10.33 -1.83
C SER A 51 -7.42 10.03 -0.46
N TRP A 52 -7.88 8.98 0.21
CA TRP A 52 -7.33 8.58 1.50
C TRP A 52 -5.85 8.16 1.39
N ALA A 53 -5.51 7.37 0.37
CA ALA A 53 -4.14 6.96 0.11
C ALA A 53 -3.24 8.17 -0.22
N ASP A 54 -3.68 9.05 -1.12
CA ASP A 54 -2.93 10.25 -1.52
C ASP A 54 -2.60 11.15 -0.32
N ALA A 55 -3.61 11.46 0.51
CA ALA A 55 -3.38 12.27 1.71
C ALA A 55 -2.49 11.57 2.74
N THR A 56 -2.44 10.23 2.74
CA THR A 56 -1.54 9.48 3.63
C THR A 56 -0.12 9.50 3.09
N ALA A 57 0.07 9.28 1.79
CA ALA A 57 1.38 9.36 1.13
C ALA A 57 1.99 10.76 1.29
N GLU A 58 1.21 11.82 1.04
CA GLU A 58 1.64 13.22 1.22
C GLU A 58 2.07 13.50 2.66
N ARG A 59 1.27 13.08 3.66
CA ARG A 59 1.60 13.28 5.08
C ARG A 59 2.85 12.53 5.54
N ASN A 60 3.15 11.40 4.92
CA ASN A 60 4.33 10.60 5.24
C ASN A 60 5.55 10.94 4.35
N GLY A 61 5.40 11.90 3.43
CA GLY A 61 6.48 12.35 2.56
C GLY A 61 6.97 11.30 1.57
N PHE A 62 6.05 10.47 1.05
CA PHE A 62 6.38 9.42 0.07
C PHE A 62 6.94 10.04 -1.21
N GLY A 63 8.06 9.49 -1.67
CA GLY A 63 8.78 9.95 -2.86
C GLY A 63 8.42 9.18 -4.13
N ALA A 64 9.22 9.37 -5.18
CA ALA A 64 8.98 8.77 -6.49
C ALA A 64 8.97 7.23 -6.48
N ASP A 65 9.71 6.58 -5.59
CA ASP A 65 9.80 5.11 -5.58
C ASP A 65 8.86 4.45 -4.56
N ASP A 66 8.06 5.26 -3.84
CA ASP A 66 7.16 4.81 -2.79
C ASP A 66 5.73 4.63 -3.30
N LEU A 67 5.16 3.45 -3.07
CA LEU A 67 3.77 3.13 -3.37
C LEU A 67 3.03 2.86 -2.06
N LEU A 68 1.85 3.46 -1.89
CA LEU A 68 0.93 3.11 -0.82
C LEU A 68 -0.25 2.30 -1.36
N LEU A 69 -0.54 1.15 -0.76
CA LEU A 69 -1.81 0.44 -0.88
C LEU A 69 -2.60 0.56 0.44
N ALA A 70 -3.76 1.20 0.37
CA ALA A 70 -4.68 1.33 1.49
C ALA A 70 -5.86 0.35 1.33
N VAL A 71 -6.16 -0.43 2.37
CA VAL A 71 -7.23 -1.44 2.38
C VAL A 71 -8.21 -1.13 3.51
N ALA A 72 -9.43 -0.75 3.15
CA ALA A 72 -10.57 -0.61 4.06
C ALA A 72 -11.31 -1.95 4.14
N THR A 73 -11.02 -2.70 5.20
CA THR A 73 -11.50 -4.08 5.38
C THR A 73 -13.02 -4.18 5.58
N HIS A 74 -13.62 -3.23 6.31
CA HIS A 74 -15.05 -3.24 6.55
C HIS A 74 -15.84 -2.85 5.28
N ASP A 75 -15.36 -1.84 4.57
CA ASP A 75 -16.03 -1.35 3.36
C ASP A 75 -15.69 -2.19 2.12
N ARG A 76 -14.74 -3.11 2.22
CA ARG A 76 -14.20 -3.92 1.10
C ARG A 76 -13.73 -3.04 -0.06
N ARG A 77 -13.11 -1.91 0.27
CA ARG A 77 -12.57 -0.93 -0.68
C ARG A 77 -11.06 -0.85 -0.53
N TYR A 78 -10.39 -0.50 -1.62
CA TYR A 78 -8.97 -0.20 -1.63
C TYR A 78 -8.69 1.11 -2.36
N GLY A 79 -7.49 1.62 -2.19
CA GLY A 79 -6.96 2.75 -2.93
C GLY A 79 -5.44 2.70 -2.96
N TYR A 80 -4.85 3.31 -3.98
CA TYR A 80 -3.41 3.36 -4.15
C TYR A 80 -2.94 4.81 -4.19
N SER A 81 -1.67 5.05 -3.87
CA SER A 81 -1.03 6.33 -4.13
C SER A 81 0.39 6.10 -4.59
N ALA A 82 0.74 6.70 -5.72
CA ALA A 82 2.08 6.68 -6.30
C ALA A 82 2.39 8.08 -6.82
N ASP A 83 3.66 8.47 -6.77
CA ASP A 83 4.10 9.73 -7.37
C ASP A 83 3.91 9.70 -8.90
N PRO A 84 3.39 10.77 -9.53
CA PRO A 84 3.24 10.82 -10.99
C PRO A 84 4.56 10.73 -11.76
N GLY A 85 5.68 11.10 -11.14
CA GLY A 85 7.05 11.00 -11.66
C GLY A 85 7.74 9.67 -11.38
N SER A 86 7.11 8.75 -10.65
CA SER A 86 7.61 7.40 -10.34
C SER A 86 7.88 6.51 -11.55
N GLY A 87 7.27 6.82 -12.70
CA GLY A 87 7.21 5.90 -13.83
C GLY A 87 6.32 4.66 -13.59
N LEU A 88 5.62 4.60 -12.46
CA LEU A 88 4.58 3.60 -12.18
C LEU A 88 3.30 4.00 -12.91
N THR A 89 2.99 3.30 -13.99
CA THR A 89 1.73 3.48 -14.70
C THR A 89 0.58 2.85 -13.91
N GLN A 90 -0.66 3.33 -14.11
CA GLN A 90 -1.88 2.70 -13.54
C GLN A 90 -1.90 1.18 -13.77
N ALA A 91 -1.45 0.72 -14.95
CA ALA A 91 -1.37 -0.69 -15.30
C ALA A 91 -0.38 -1.50 -14.42
N ARG A 92 0.70 -0.88 -13.94
CA ARG A 92 1.62 -1.50 -12.96
C ARG A 92 1.04 -1.52 -11.56
N LEU A 93 0.30 -0.48 -11.18
CA LEU A 93 -0.41 -0.43 -9.91
C LEU A 93 -1.51 -1.50 -9.83
N ASP A 94 -2.21 -1.75 -10.94
CA ASP A 94 -3.21 -2.81 -11.03
C ASP A 94 -2.58 -4.22 -10.94
N ALA A 95 -1.35 -4.41 -11.42
CA ALA A 95 -0.62 -5.68 -11.28
C ALA A 95 -0.25 -5.97 -9.81
N VAL A 96 0.02 -4.94 -9.01
CA VAL A 96 0.27 -5.06 -7.57
C VAL A 96 -1.00 -5.44 -6.79
N ALA A 97 -2.16 -5.00 -7.28
CA ALA A 97 -3.45 -5.23 -6.62
C ALA A 97 -4.13 -6.56 -7.00
N ARG A 98 -3.51 -7.38 -7.86
CA ARG A 98 -4.12 -8.58 -8.45
C ARG A 98 -3.83 -9.87 -7.69
#